data_AF-A0A3D9ULZ2-F1
#
_entry.id   AF-A0A3D9ULZ2-F1
#
_cell.length_a   1.000
_cell.length_b   1.000
_cell.length_c   1.000
_cell.angle_alpha   90.00
_cell.angle_beta   90.00
_cell.angle_gamma   90.00
#
_symmetry.space_group_name_H-M   'P 1'
#
loop_
_entity.id
_entity.type
_entity.pdbx_description
1 polymer ?
#
loop_
_entity_poly.entity_id
_entity_poly.type
_entity_poly.pdbx_seq_one_letter_code
_entity_poly.pdbx_strand_id
1 'polypeptide(L)'
;MSATVRDELLAQFAKIEHLELGPHVDGETFPGTARSYLADGRGVAWQIPQRDDVAFAIDAEIADQPVSAMLGRRARSMDPAVVWPLWTGCEAAAKALDLPVLSWLNWPGLRLPADIADKVSLRWETLDDILVCYGVATL
;
A
#
# COMPACT_ATOMS: atom_id res chain seq x y z
N MET A 1 15.84 -9.57 8.80
CA MET A 1 14.83 -9.18 9.82
C MET A 1 13.67 -10.19 9.78
N SER A 2 13.09 -10.56 10.92
CA SER A 2 11.95 -11.52 10.97
C SER A 2 10.62 -10.83 10.66
N ALA A 3 9.58 -11.61 10.33
CA ALA A 3 8.21 -11.11 10.18
C ALA A 3 7.74 -10.36 11.44
N THR A 4 8.07 -10.88 12.62
CA THR A 4 7.73 -10.26 13.92
C THR A 4 8.19 -8.80 14.02
N VAL A 5 9.43 -8.50 13.62
CA VAL A 5 9.94 -7.12 13.70
C VAL A 5 9.21 -6.19 12.71
N ARG A 6 8.86 -6.69 11.51
CA ARG A 6 8.07 -5.91 10.55
C ARG A 6 6.66 -5.64 11.07
N ASP A 7 6.05 -6.63 11.71
CA ASP A 7 4.71 -6.51 12.29
C ASP A 7 4.72 -5.53 13.49
N GLU A 8 5.78 -5.52 14.29
CA GLU A 8 5.99 -4.52 15.36
C GLU A 8 6.14 -3.11 14.80
N LEU A 9 6.91 -2.93 13.72
CA LEU A 9 7.03 -1.64 13.03
C LEU A 9 5.67 -1.16 12.49
N LEU A 10 4.88 -2.05 11.88
CA LEU A 10 3.53 -1.71 11.45
C LEU A 10 2.61 -1.38 12.63
N ALA A 11 2.66 -2.15 13.72
CA ALA A 11 1.86 -1.86 14.91
C ALA A 11 2.21 -0.50 15.54
N GLN A 12 3.48 -0.09 15.43
CA GLN A 12 3.94 1.20 15.90
C GLN A 12 3.51 2.34 14.98
N PHE A 13 3.73 2.20 13.67
CA PHE A 13 3.71 3.33 12.73
C PHE A 13 2.54 3.36 11.74
N ALA A 14 1.81 2.26 11.52
CA ALA A 14 0.66 2.24 10.61
C ALA A 14 -0.58 2.85 11.27
N LYS A 15 -0.54 4.16 11.50
CA LYS A 15 -1.55 4.94 12.23
C LYS A 15 -1.71 6.32 11.61
N ILE A 16 -2.90 6.89 11.78
CA ILE A 16 -3.24 8.24 11.28
C ILE A 16 -2.29 9.34 11.76
N GLU A 17 -1.74 9.24 12.98
CA GLU A 17 -0.79 10.20 13.53
C GLU A 17 0.53 10.28 12.76
N HIS A 18 0.81 9.28 11.92
CA HIS A 18 1.96 9.24 11.02
C HIS A 18 1.58 9.51 9.57
N LEU A 19 0.35 9.94 9.29
CA LEU A 19 -0.08 10.29 7.93
C LEU A 19 -0.21 11.79 7.77
N GLU A 20 0.31 12.29 6.66
CA GLU A 20 -0.18 13.53 6.06
C GLU A 20 -1.13 13.19 4.91
N LEU A 21 -2.29 13.85 4.87
CA LEU A 21 -3.28 13.73 3.82
C LEU A 21 -3.62 15.11 3.24
N GLY A 22 -3.59 15.25 1.91
CA GLY A 22 -4.10 16.46 1.26
C GLY A 22 -3.55 16.67 -0.15
N PRO A 23 -4.07 17.69 -0.87
CA PRO A 23 -3.63 18.01 -2.23
C PRO A 23 -2.21 18.57 -2.30
N HIS A 24 -1.63 18.98 -1.16
CA HIS A 24 -0.24 19.43 -1.05
C HIS A 24 0.77 18.28 -0.89
N VAL A 25 0.29 17.05 -0.70
CA VAL A 25 1.18 15.91 -0.52
C VAL A 25 1.75 15.51 -1.87
N ASP A 26 3.05 15.77 -2.06
CA ASP A 26 3.81 15.35 -3.24
C ASP A 26 5.28 15.06 -2.91
N GLY A 27 6.08 14.80 -3.95
CA GLY A 27 7.51 14.50 -3.80
C GLY A 27 8.38 15.71 -3.46
N GLU A 28 7.88 16.94 -3.64
CA GLU A 28 8.60 18.17 -3.28
C GLU A 28 8.35 18.53 -1.82
N THR A 29 7.12 18.39 -1.35
CA THR A 29 6.69 18.72 0.01
C THR A 29 7.08 17.64 1.02
N PHE A 30 7.05 16.37 0.60
CA PHE A 30 7.43 15.23 1.45
C PHE A 30 8.50 14.37 0.76
N PRO A 31 9.72 14.89 0.57
CA PRO A 31 10.77 14.15 -0.12
C PRO A 31 11.21 12.91 0.67
N GLY A 32 11.46 11.80 -0.03
CA GLY A 32 12.00 10.58 0.58
C GLY A 32 11.03 9.79 1.48
N THR A 33 9.76 10.20 1.59
CA THR A 33 8.73 9.45 2.30
C THR A 33 8.02 8.44 1.40
N ALA A 34 7.39 7.42 1.98
CA ALA A 34 6.46 6.58 1.23
C ALA A 34 5.18 7.38 0.95
N ARG A 35 4.72 7.40 -0.31
CA ARG A 35 3.56 8.18 -0.74
C ARG A 35 2.63 7.39 -1.66
N SER A 36 1.35 7.75 -1.65
CA SER A 36 0.34 7.33 -2.63
C SER A 36 -0.50 8.52 -3.08
N TYR A 37 -1.08 8.44 -4.28
CA TYR A 37 -1.90 9.50 -4.86
C TYR A 37 -3.27 8.96 -5.24
N LEU A 38 -4.31 9.65 -4.80
CA LEU A 38 -5.70 9.26 -4.99
C LEU A 38 -6.27 9.84 -6.29
N ALA A 39 -7.32 9.21 -6.80
CA ALA A 39 -7.97 9.61 -8.05
C ALA A 39 -8.58 11.03 -8.03
N ASP A 40 -8.81 11.60 -6.86
CA ASP A 40 -9.35 12.97 -6.69
C ASP A 40 -8.26 14.04 -6.47
N GLY A 41 -6.98 13.66 -6.59
CA GLY A 41 -5.85 14.56 -6.48
C GLY A 41 -5.30 14.77 -5.07
N ARG A 42 -5.88 14.13 -4.04
CA ARG A 42 -5.26 14.06 -2.72
C ARG A 42 -4.05 13.12 -2.75
N GLY A 43 -3.00 13.45 -2.01
CA GLY A 43 -1.89 12.54 -1.71
C GLY A 43 -1.92 12.09 -0.26
N VAL A 44 -1.34 10.91 0.00
CA VAL A 44 -1.11 10.34 1.33
C VAL A 44 0.39 10.15 1.50
N ALA A 45 0.99 10.69 2.57
CA ALA A 45 2.40 10.50 2.88
C ALA A 45 2.57 9.88 4.27
N TRP A 46 3.32 8.79 4.33
CA TRP A 46 3.63 8.10 5.59
C TRP A 46 4.90 8.65 6.22
N GLN A 47 4.74 9.43 7.28
CA GLN A 47 5.79 10.12 8.04
C GLN A 47 6.38 9.20 9.11
N ILE A 48 7.47 8.56 8.76
CA ILE A 48 8.16 7.58 9.60
C ILE A 48 9.65 7.88 9.68
N PRO A 49 10.34 7.44 10.76
CA PRO A 49 11.79 7.53 10.84
C PRO A 49 12.45 6.79 9.67
N GLN A 50 13.44 7.43 9.05
CA GLN A 50 14.29 6.79 8.04
C GLN A 50 15.07 5.62 8.67
N ARG A 51 15.19 4.54 7.91
CA ARG A 51 15.87 3.31 8.32
C ARG A 51 16.55 2.67 7.12
N ASP A 52 17.78 2.21 7.32
CA ASP A 52 18.59 1.60 6.26
C ASP A 52 18.38 0.08 6.14
N ASP A 53 17.70 -0.54 7.11
CA ASP A 53 17.51 -2.00 7.20
C ASP A 53 16.15 -2.48 6.69
N VAL A 54 15.25 -1.55 6.35
CA VAL A 54 13.88 -1.85 5.94
C VAL A 54 13.43 -0.92 4.83
N ALA A 55 12.53 -1.43 3.98
CA ALA A 55 11.81 -0.61 3.01
C ALA A 55 10.38 -0.41 3.50
N PHE A 56 9.93 0.84 3.50
CA PHE A 56 8.56 1.21 3.80
C PHE A 56 7.83 1.61 2.54
N ALA A 57 6.59 1.17 2.41
CA ALA A 57 5.72 1.52 1.31
C ALA A 57 4.30 1.80 1.79
N ILE A 58 3.59 2.59 1.01
CA ILE A 58 2.17 2.86 1.21
C ILE A 58 1.48 2.82 -0.15
N ASP A 59 0.27 2.29 -0.14
CA ASP A 59 -0.69 2.44 -1.21
C ASP A 59 -2.04 2.82 -0.62
N ALA A 60 -2.80 3.63 -1.36
CA ALA A 60 -4.06 4.15 -0.87
C ALA A 60 -5.03 4.35 -2.03
N GLU A 61 -6.30 4.05 -1.79
CA GLU A 61 -7.39 4.19 -2.75
C GLU A 61 -8.65 4.74 -2.08
N ILE A 62 -9.47 5.46 -2.83
CA ILE A 62 -10.80 5.86 -2.36
C ILE A 62 -11.66 4.59 -2.26
N ALA A 63 -12.13 4.26 -1.06
CA ALA A 63 -12.68 2.96 -0.70
C ALA A 63 -13.91 2.56 -1.52
N ASP A 64 -14.76 3.52 -1.88
CA ASP A 64 -15.99 3.27 -2.63
C ASP A 64 -15.89 3.64 -4.12
N GLN A 65 -14.69 3.95 -4.61
CA GLN A 65 -14.56 4.36 -6.01
C GLN A 65 -14.85 3.19 -6.96
N PRO A 66 -15.38 3.47 -8.17
CA PRO A 66 -15.71 2.44 -9.13
C PRO A 66 -14.48 1.61 -9.55
N VAL A 67 -14.64 0.29 -9.54
CA VAL A 67 -13.61 -0.64 -10.01
C VAL A 67 -13.54 -0.65 -11.53
N SER A 68 -12.33 -0.54 -12.09
CA SER A 68 -12.13 -0.72 -13.54
C SER A 68 -12.40 -2.17 -13.97
N ALA A 69 -12.96 -2.37 -15.17
CA ALA A 69 -13.24 -3.71 -15.70
C ALA A 69 -11.98 -4.59 -15.82
N MET A 70 -10.79 -4.00 -15.94
CA MET A 70 -9.53 -4.73 -15.92
C MET A 70 -9.25 -5.31 -14.53
N LEU A 71 -9.23 -4.46 -13.49
CA LEU A 71 -8.99 -4.90 -12.12
C LEU A 71 -10.05 -5.89 -11.67
N GLY A 72 -11.32 -5.63 -11.99
CA GLY A 72 -12.39 -6.54 -11.60
C GLY A 72 -12.30 -7.92 -12.26
N ARG A 73 -11.82 -8.01 -13.51
CA ARG A 73 -11.52 -9.30 -14.16
C ARG A 73 -10.40 -10.06 -13.45
N ARG A 74 -9.36 -9.35 -12.98
CA ARG A 74 -8.23 -9.97 -12.28
C ARG A 74 -8.62 -10.42 -10.88
N ALA A 75 -9.34 -9.60 -10.14
CA ALA A 75 -9.87 -9.90 -8.80
C ALA A 75 -11.03 -10.91 -8.83
N ARG A 76 -11.67 -11.11 -9.99
CA ARG A 76 -12.92 -11.88 -10.16
C ARG A 76 -14.09 -11.30 -9.33
N SER A 77 -14.10 -9.98 -9.17
CA SER A 77 -15.13 -9.23 -8.46
C SER A 77 -15.20 -7.81 -9.00
N MET A 78 -16.39 -7.20 -9.04
CA MET A 78 -16.55 -5.77 -9.29
C MET A 78 -16.85 -4.98 -8.01
N ASP A 79 -16.90 -5.66 -6.87
CA ASP A 79 -17.14 -5.07 -5.56
C ASP A 79 -15.89 -4.30 -5.07
N PRO A 80 -15.96 -2.97 -4.91
CA PRO A 80 -14.87 -2.15 -4.36
C PRO A 80 -14.28 -2.72 -3.07
N ALA A 81 -15.13 -3.21 -2.16
CA ALA A 81 -14.71 -3.74 -0.86
C ALA A 81 -13.88 -5.04 -0.98
N VAL A 82 -13.98 -5.74 -2.12
CA VAL A 82 -13.14 -6.91 -2.43
C VAL A 82 -11.89 -6.50 -3.18
N VAL A 83 -12.01 -5.58 -4.14
CA VAL A 83 -10.94 -5.28 -5.10
C VAL A 83 -9.87 -4.39 -4.49
N TRP A 84 -10.25 -3.33 -3.76
CA TRP A 84 -9.29 -2.36 -3.26
C TRP A 84 -8.33 -2.92 -2.20
N PRO A 85 -8.73 -3.79 -1.26
CA PRO A 85 -7.78 -4.44 -0.37
C PRO A 85 -6.74 -5.30 -1.12
N LEU A 86 -7.18 -6.01 -2.17
CA LEU A 86 -6.27 -6.84 -2.99
C LEU A 86 -5.30 -5.97 -3.80
N TRP A 87 -5.82 -4.93 -4.43
CA TRP A 87 -5.03 -4.00 -5.25
C TRP A 87 -4.00 -3.25 -4.40
N THR A 88 -4.45 -2.56 -3.35
CA THR A 88 -3.56 -1.79 -2.46
C THR A 88 -2.50 -2.67 -1.79
N GLY A 89 -2.85 -3.91 -1.43
CA GLY A 89 -1.88 -4.89 -0.93
C GLY A 89 -0.80 -5.26 -1.95
N CYS A 90 -1.20 -5.49 -3.20
CA CYS A 90 -0.27 -5.75 -4.29
C CYS A 90 0.63 -4.53 -4.57
N GLU A 91 0.07 -3.32 -4.64
CA GLU A 91 0.87 -2.11 -4.88
C GLU A 91 1.86 -1.86 -3.74
N ALA A 92 1.41 -1.91 -2.48
CA ALA A 92 2.25 -1.66 -1.32
C ALA A 92 3.41 -2.68 -1.23
N ALA A 93 3.13 -3.96 -1.48
CA ALA A 93 4.18 -4.97 -1.48
C ALA A 93 5.14 -4.83 -2.67
N ALA A 94 4.65 -4.47 -3.86
CA ALA A 94 5.49 -4.25 -5.02
C ALA A 94 6.44 -3.07 -4.77
N LYS A 95 5.92 -1.96 -4.24
CA LYS A 95 6.69 -0.79 -3.82
C LYS A 95 7.73 -1.13 -2.75
N ALA A 96 7.37 -1.90 -1.72
CA ALA A 96 8.29 -2.26 -0.64
C ALA A 96 9.46 -3.15 -1.11
N LEU A 97 9.25 -3.94 -2.16
CA LEU A 97 10.25 -4.87 -2.70
C LEU A 97 10.97 -4.32 -3.94
N ASP A 98 10.71 -3.06 -4.32
CA ASP A 98 11.21 -2.44 -5.55
C ASP A 98 10.92 -3.27 -6.81
N LEU A 99 9.67 -3.75 -6.91
CA LEU A 99 9.18 -4.54 -8.04
C LEU A 99 8.08 -3.78 -8.79
N PRO A 100 7.99 -3.92 -10.12
CA PRO A 100 6.89 -3.34 -10.87
C PRO A 100 5.59 -4.12 -10.60
N VAL A 101 4.56 -3.44 -10.08
CA VAL A 101 3.24 -4.05 -9.81
C VAL A 101 2.60 -4.66 -11.06
N LEU A 102 2.94 -4.16 -12.26
CA LEU A 102 2.48 -4.69 -13.54
C LEU A 102 2.90 -6.16 -13.74
N SER A 103 4.00 -6.60 -13.13
CA SER A 103 4.40 -8.01 -13.13
C SER A 103 3.42 -8.90 -12.36
N TRP A 104 2.61 -8.31 -11.47
CA TRP A 104 1.62 -9.02 -10.65
C TRP A 104 0.21 -8.98 -11.23
N LEU A 105 -0.09 -8.07 -12.16
CA LEU A 105 -1.39 -8.02 -12.84
C LEU A 105 -1.74 -9.31 -13.60
N ASN A 106 -0.74 -10.10 -13.97
CA ASN A 106 -0.95 -11.40 -14.61
C ASN A 106 -1.25 -12.54 -13.64
N TRP A 107 -1.08 -12.32 -12.33
CA TRP A 107 -1.36 -13.32 -11.31
C TRP A 107 -2.87 -13.43 -11.02
N PRO A 108 -3.42 -14.66 -10.94
CA PRO A 108 -4.84 -14.84 -10.69
C PRO A 108 -5.26 -14.24 -9.34
N GLY A 109 -6.35 -13.45 -9.35
CA GLY A 109 -7.01 -13.02 -8.12
C GLY A 109 -6.38 -11.83 -7.40
N LEU A 110 -5.40 -11.14 -8.00
CA LEU A 110 -4.65 -10.03 -7.34
C LEU A 110 -4.14 -10.44 -5.95
N ARG A 111 -3.59 -11.66 -5.86
CA ARG A 111 -3.01 -12.19 -4.62
C ARG A 111 -1.50 -12.10 -4.70
N LEU A 112 -0.87 -11.74 -3.58
CA LEU A 112 0.57 -11.85 -3.44
C LEU A 112 0.98 -13.32 -3.60
N PRO A 113 2.00 -13.62 -4.42
CA PRO A 113 2.65 -14.92 -4.44
C PRO A 113 3.17 -15.30 -3.04
N ALA A 114 3.13 -16.58 -2.67
CA ALA A 114 3.51 -17.01 -1.31
C ALA A 114 4.98 -16.69 -0.97
N ASP A 115 5.87 -16.80 -1.95
CA ASP A 115 7.30 -16.46 -1.82
C ASP A 115 7.57 -14.96 -1.66
N ILE A 116 6.57 -14.13 -1.99
CA ILE A 116 6.57 -12.69 -1.77
C ILE A 116 5.95 -12.37 -0.41
N ALA A 117 4.86 -13.04 -0.05
CA ALA A 117 4.15 -12.84 1.22
C ALA A 117 5.06 -13.01 2.45
N ASP A 118 6.08 -13.88 2.39
CA ASP A 118 7.03 -14.07 3.50
C ASP A 118 8.04 -12.91 3.65
N LYS A 119 8.20 -12.08 2.62
CA LYS A 119 9.22 -11.00 2.56
C LYS A 119 8.68 -9.64 2.99
N VAL A 120 7.36 -9.49 3.01
CA VAL A 120 6.67 -8.23 3.31
C VAL A 120 5.60 -8.45 4.36
N SER A 121 5.46 -7.53 5.30
CA SER A 121 4.28 -7.46 6.17
C SER A 121 3.39 -6.33 5.68
N LEU A 122 2.07 -6.57 5.69
CA LEU A 122 1.06 -5.62 5.25
C LEU A 122 0.05 -5.35 6.35
N ARG A 123 -0.44 -4.11 6.44
CA ARG A 123 -1.55 -3.73 7.32
C ARG A 123 -2.47 -2.76 6.58
N TRP A 124 -3.78 -2.92 6.78
CA TRP A 124 -4.77 -2.01 6.22
C TRP A 124 -5.42 -1.20 7.33
N GLU A 125 -5.72 0.06 7.04
CA GLU A 125 -6.55 0.92 7.87
C GLU A 125 -7.49 1.71 6.96
N THR A 126 -8.69 2.01 7.44
CA THR A 126 -9.64 2.90 6.75
C THR A 126 -9.64 4.24 7.45
N LEU A 127 -9.43 5.31 6.69
CA LEU A 127 -9.49 6.69 7.14
C LEU A 127 -10.54 7.42 6.31
N ASP A 128 -11.67 7.74 6.93
CA ASP A 128 -12.83 8.33 6.24
C ASP A 128 -13.22 7.54 4.99
N ASP A 129 -12.99 8.10 3.80
CA ASP A 129 -13.28 7.51 2.50
C ASP A 129 -12.08 6.81 1.85
N ILE A 130 -10.96 6.66 2.56
CA ILE A 130 -9.70 6.13 2.01
C ILE A 130 -9.38 4.79 2.67
N LEU A 131 -9.07 3.78 1.85
CA LEU A 131 -8.41 2.56 2.27
C LEU A 131 -6.90 2.72 2.09
N VAL A 132 -6.14 2.59 3.16
CA VAL A 132 -4.67 2.66 3.15
C VAL A 132 -4.10 1.28 3.43
N CYS A 133 -3.17 0.83 2.60
CA CYS A 133 -2.32 -0.33 2.85
C CYS A 133 -0.88 0.14 3.13
N TYR A 134 -0.37 -0.23 4.30
CA TYR A 134 1.01 -0.03 4.71
C TYR A 134 1.80 -1.30 4.46
N GLY A 135 3.03 -1.16 3.95
CA GLY A 135 3.94 -2.27 3.71
C GLY A 135 5.31 -2.03 4.32
N VAL A 136 5.86 -3.08 4.93
CA VAL A 136 7.26 -3.12 5.40
C VAL A 136 7.93 -4.35 4.81
N ALA A 137 9.08 -4.18 4.17
CA ALA A 137 9.94 -5.26 3.70
C ALA A 137 11.33 -5.16 4.31
N THR A 138 12.06 -6.27 4.31
CA THR A 138 13.49 -6.28 4.67
C THR A 138 14.32 -6.04 3.42
N LEU A 139 15.37 -5.23 3.54
CA LEU A 139 16.36 -5.02 2.48
C LEU A 139 17.42 -6.15 2.45
#